data_AF-A0A5C4Y8P3-F1
#
_entry.id   AF-A0A5C4Y8P3-F1
#
_cell.length_a   1.000
_cell.length_b   1.000
_cell.length_c   1.000
_cell.angle_alpha   90.00
_cell.angle_beta   90.00
_cell.angle_gamma   90.00
#
_symmetry.space_group_name_H-M   'P 1'
#
loop_
_entity.id
_entity.type
_entity.pdbx_description
1 polymer ?
#
loop_
_entity_poly.entity_id
_entity_poly.type
_entity_poly.pdbx_seq_one_letter_code
_entity_poly.pdbx_strand_id
1 'polypeptide(L)'
;MLDAHLQPHRDYLLAQSAGQKLFLMLTLRPQAAARQARPPLSVAFVVDTSGSMREVVTEPTEHTGRTAVVEGKTYEVVRGAKSKMDLVIESLRGLLASNLLRAEDRLALVKFDDTAEVLVPFTGTSERARLLAAAERLDWYSGGTHMGAGLRAGAVLLASETGNRRLVLLSDGQTFDEALVQEQIAELARLQVPVTTVGVGDEVNTSLLLQITDRTQGQPIDVVPDTQSPQPPAVRASDLPAALLGDLQHAASEVVTNVGLSVRTVKDVVLDRVTRVHPTQTEVDRDRTPLPLGNVEAGPGGTYILEFSLPARPPARMRLAQLGVTYEVPGANYRGEIPPLDVVVEFTRDESLAARIDPEVMQWVQQRNVEGLVAQATREAQTNPQQAQKTLELARTMTQRLGNGAMTLALDRALGELGSTKTISLGTAKTLKIGAKTQTIKVGGHDLPSDEDIRKMSGA
;
A
#
# COMPACT_ATOMS: atom_id res chain seq x y z
N MET A 1 9.24 -22.28 10.35
CA MET A 1 9.75 -21.22 9.46
C MET A 1 8.94 -19.92 9.57
N LEU A 2 7.61 -19.99 9.75
CA LEU A 2 6.74 -18.85 10.03
C LEU A 2 5.87 -19.14 11.26
N ASP A 3 5.73 -18.16 12.16
CA ASP A 3 4.79 -18.20 13.28
C ASP A 3 3.54 -17.39 12.95
N ALA A 4 2.38 -17.88 13.39
CA ALA A 4 1.12 -17.16 13.34
C ALA A 4 0.51 -17.04 14.73
N HIS A 5 -0.04 -15.87 15.02
CA HIS A 5 -0.76 -15.61 16.26
C HIS A 5 -2.12 -14.99 15.94
N LEU A 6 -3.16 -15.47 16.64
CA LEU A 6 -4.53 -14.98 16.52
C LEU A 6 -4.95 -14.32 17.82
N GLN A 7 -5.54 -13.13 17.70
CA GLN A 7 -6.11 -12.39 18.81
C GLN A 7 -7.48 -11.85 18.40
N PRO A 8 -8.60 -12.34 18.97
CA PRO A 8 -9.91 -11.75 18.72
C PRO A 8 -10.03 -10.42 19.46
N HIS A 9 -10.80 -9.48 18.92
CA HIS A 9 -11.09 -8.24 19.66
C HIS A 9 -11.95 -8.48 20.91
N ARG A 10 -12.58 -9.66 21.03
CA ARG A 10 -13.42 -10.08 22.15
C ARG A 10 -13.32 -11.59 22.34
N ASP A 11 -13.09 -12.02 23.56
CA ASP A 11 -13.23 -13.43 23.94
C ASP A 11 -14.69 -13.84 24.16
N TYR A 12 -15.53 -12.86 24.55
CA TYR A 12 -16.94 -13.05 24.87
C TYR A 12 -17.83 -12.20 23.96
N LEU A 13 -18.93 -12.80 23.48
CA LEU A 13 -19.93 -12.14 22.65
C LEU A 13 -21.32 -12.33 23.25
N LEU A 14 -22.27 -11.44 22.94
CA LEU A 14 -23.62 -11.55 23.48
C LEU A 14 -24.35 -12.74 22.86
N ALA A 15 -24.91 -13.60 23.70
CA ALA A 15 -25.77 -14.69 23.25
C ALA A 15 -27.10 -14.14 22.70
N GLN A 16 -27.69 -14.87 21.75
CA GLN A 16 -28.98 -14.56 21.12
C GLN A 16 -29.06 -13.21 20.41
N SER A 17 -27.91 -12.59 20.11
CA SER A 17 -27.83 -11.35 19.34
C SER A 17 -27.24 -11.65 17.95
N ALA A 18 -27.99 -11.33 16.90
CA ALA A 18 -27.57 -11.52 15.51
C ALA A 18 -26.84 -10.27 14.97
N GLY A 19 -26.01 -10.47 13.93
CA GLY A 19 -25.33 -9.36 13.24
C GLY A 19 -24.14 -8.80 14.01
N GLN A 20 -23.70 -9.47 15.07
CA GLN A 20 -22.49 -9.09 15.79
C GLN A 20 -21.26 -9.24 14.89
N LYS A 21 -20.35 -8.27 14.98
CA LYS A 21 -19.05 -8.32 14.32
C LYS A 21 -18.01 -8.97 15.22
N LEU A 22 -17.18 -9.82 14.62
CA LEU A 22 -15.95 -10.30 15.23
C LEU A 22 -14.77 -9.82 14.39
N PHE A 23 -13.96 -8.93 14.97
CA PHE A 23 -12.65 -8.61 14.44
C PHE A 23 -11.61 -9.58 15.02
N LEU A 24 -10.78 -10.14 14.15
CA LEU A 24 -9.71 -11.06 14.49
C LEU A 24 -8.41 -10.54 13.91
N MET A 25 -7.43 -10.28 14.77
CA MET A 25 -6.08 -9.95 14.37
C MET A 25 -5.29 -11.22 14.12
N LEU A 26 -4.70 -11.33 12.92
CA LEU A 26 -3.70 -12.34 12.56
C LEU A 26 -2.34 -11.65 12.42
N THR A 27 -1.38 -12.07 13.23
CA THR A 27 0.02 -11.63 13.11
C THR A 27 0.87 -12.76 12.56
N LEU A 28 1.66 -12.49 11.52
CA LEU A 28 2.61 -13.42 10.92
C LEU A 28 4.04 -12.94 11.16
N ARG A 29 4.88 -13.78 11.77
CA ARG A 29 6.28 -13.43 12.07
C ARG A 29 7.23 -14.52 11.57
N PRO A 30 8.20 -14.20 10.70
CA PRO A 30 9.22 -15.17 10.32
C PRO A 30 10.04 -15.61 11.54
N GLN A 31 10.35 -16.91 11.62
CA GLN A 31 11.24 -17.45 12.64
C GLN A 31 12.71 -17.14 12.28
N ALA A 32 13.63 -17.29 13.25
CA ALA A 32 15.05 -16.97 13.08
C ALA A 32 15.68 -17.59 11.81
N ALA A 33 15.39 -18.86 11.52
CA ALA A 33 15.89 -19.54 10.32
C ALA A 33 15.39 -18.90 9.01
N ALA A 34 14.12 -18.48 8.95
CA ALA A 34 13.59 -17.79 7.78
C ALA A 34 14.19 -16.38 7.64
N ARG A 35 14.38 -15.65 8.75
CA ARG A 35 14.97 -14.30 8.74
C ARG A 35 16.38 -14.25 8.16
N GLN A 36 17.14 -15.33 8.29
CA GLN A 36 18.49 -15.44 7.73
C GLN A 36 18.50 -15.88 6.26
N ALA A 37 17.37 -16.37 5.75
CA ALA A 37 17.22 -16.93 4.42
C ALA A 37 16.69 -15.88 3.42
N ARG A 38 17.40 -14.76 3.26
CA ARG A 38 17.03 -13.74 2.27
C ARG A 38 17.11 -14.35 0.85
N PRO A 39 16.00 -14.34 0.08
CA PRO A 39 16.02 -14.78 -1.31
C PRO A 39 16.70 -13.76 -2.23
N PRO A 40 17.13 -14.16 -3.44
CA PRO A 40 17.41 -13.21 -4.52
C PRO A 40 16.19 -12.33 -4.78
N LEU A 41 16.43 -11.05 -5.02
CA LEU A 41 15.41 -10.06 -5.35
C LEU A 41 15.45 -9.75 -6.85
N SER A 42 14.33 -9.96 -7.54
CA SER A 42 14.13 -9.58 -8.94
C SER A 42 13.13 -8.43 -9.02
N VAL A 43 13.58 -7.26 -9.49
CA VAL A 43 12.76 -6.04 -9.62
C VAL A 43 12.62 -5.65 -11.09
N ALA A 44 11.40 -5.59 -11.59
CA ALA A 44 11.11 -4.97 -12.88
C ALA A 44 10.66 -3.52 -12.67
N PHE A 45 11.43 -2.57 -13.20
CA PHE A 45 11.01 -1.18 -13.31
C PHE A 45 10.21 -1.01 -14.60
N VAL A 46 8.97 -0.54 -14.47
CA VAL A 46 8.08 -0.20 -15.59
C VAL A 46 7.88 1.31 -15.54
N VAL A 47 8.52 2.01 -16.46
CA VAL A 47 8.70 3.47 -16.41
C VAL A 47 7.94 4.12 -17.55
N ASP A 48 7.04 5.02 -17.19
CA ASP A 48 6.37 5.92 -18.12
C ASP A 48 7.40 6.89 -18.71
N THR A 49 7.45 6.99 -20.04
CA THR A 49 8.33 7.92 -20.75
C THR A 49 7.57 9.07 -21.42
N SER A 50 6.25 9.17 -21.24
CA SER A 50 5.40 10.19 -21.87
C SER A 50 5.82 11.64 -21.56
N GLY A 51 5.27 12.60 -22.32
CA GLY A 51 5.61 14.02 -22.21
C GLY A 51 5.47 14.60 -20.79
N SER A 52 4.48 14.12 -20.00
CA SER A 52 4.25 14.58 -18.62
C SER A 52 5.41 14.27 -17.68
N MET A 53 6.24 13.28 -18.00
CA MET A 53 7.43 12.90 -17.23
C MET A 53 8.60 13.88 -17.42
N ARG A 54 8.49 14.81 -18.37
CA ARG A 54 9.46 15.89 -18.60
C ARG A 54 9.18 17.14 -17.76
N GLU A 55 8.04 17.18 -17.08
CA GLU A 55 7.68 18.27 -16.19
C GLU A 55 8.71 18.42 -15.06
N VAL A 56 9.14 19.66 -14.84
CA VAL A 56 10.05 20.05 -13.76
C VAL A 56 9.30 20.06 -12.43
N VAL A 57 9.83 19.35 -11.43
CA VAL A 57 9.15 19.14 -10.15
C VAL A 57 10.01 19.50 -8.93
N THR A 58 11.28 19.85 -9.11
CA THR A 58 12.13 20.39 -8.03
C THR A 58 12.24 21.90 -8.12
N GLU A 59 12.66 22.55 -7.03
CA GLU A 59 12.93 24.00 -7.04
C GLU A 59 14.08 24.33 -8.01
N PRO A 60 13.91 25.34 -8.88
CA PRO A 60 14.97 25.81 -9.76
C PRO A 60 15.97 26.72 -9.04
N THR A 61 17.21 26.71 -9.51
CA THR A 61 18.24 27.66 -9.06
C THR A 61 18.16 29.00 -9.82
N GLU A 62 17.58 29.00 -11.03
CA GLU A 62 17.44 30.19 -11.87
C GLU A 62 16.16 30.11 -12.72
N HIS A 63 15.35 31.17 -12.66
CA HIS A 63 14.19 31.43 -13.51
C HIS A 63 14.62 32.24 -14.72
N THR A 64 14.53 31.68 -15.94
CA THR A 64 15.09 32.35 -17.13
C THR A 64 14.16 33.40 -17.74
N GLY A 65 12.89 33.45 -17.30
CA GLY A 65 11.86 34.32 -17.88
C GLY A 65 11.44 33.96 -19.31
N ARG A 66 12.00 32.88 -19.88
CA ARG A 66 11.60 32.35 -21.19
C ARG A 66 10.54 31.28 -20.99
N THR A 67 9.62 31.17 -21.94
CA THR A 67 8.64 30.09 -21.98
C THR A 67 8.88 29.17 -23.18
N ALA A 68 8.50 27.91 -23.02
CA ALA A 68 8.47 26.90 -24.07
C ALA A 68 7.08 26.24 -24.10
N VAL A 69 6.62 25.87 -25.29
CA VAL A 69 5.36 25.13 -25.45
C VAL A 69 5.69 23.68 -25.70
N VAL A 70 5.17 22.79 -24.85
CA VAL A 70 5.32 21.34 -24.96
C VAL A 70 3.91 20.74 -24.90
N GLU A 71 3.53 19.99 -25.93
CA GLU A 71 2.20 19.34 -26.03
C GLU A 71 1.01 20.30 -25.77
N GLY A 72 1.15 21.57 -26.21
CA GLY A 72 0.11 22.59 -26.05
C GLY A 72 0.04 23.25 -24.67
N LYS A 73 0.87 22.83 -23.70
CA LYS A 73 1.04 23.49 -22.40
C LYS A 73 2.27 24.42 -22.44
N THR A 74 2.16 25.60 -21.85
CA THR A 74 3.26 26.59 -21.75
C THR A 74 4.00 26.41 -20.44
N TYR A 75 5.30 26.17 -20.52
CA TYR A 75 6.18 25.97 -19.36
C TYR A 75 7.23 27.08 -19.30
N GLU A 76 7.59 27.50 -18.09
CA GLU A 76 8.78 28.32 -17.88
C GLU A 76 10.04 27.47 -18.08
N VAL A 77 11.01 28.01 -18.82
CA VAL A 77 12.34 27.41 -18.91
C VAL A 77 13.12 27.81 -17.66
N VAL A 78 13.55 26.84 -16.87
CA VAL A 78 14.31 27.05 -15.64
C VAL A 78 15.64 26.29 -15.68
N ARG A 79 16.59 26.64 -14.81
CA ARG A 79 17.87 25.92 -14.65
C ARG A 79 18.05 25.40 -13.24
N GLY A 80 18.84 24.33 -13.11
CA GLY A 80 19.16 23.68 -11.84
C GLY A 80 18.01 22.89 -11.21
N ALA A 81 16.87 22.80 -11.88
CA ALA A 81 15.77 21.94 -11.48
C ALA A 81 15.81 20.60 -12.23
N LYS A 82 15.11 19.60 -11.68
CA LYS A 82 15.01 18.24 -12.19
C LYS A 82 13.58 17.95 -12.61
N SER A 83 13.44 17.27 -13.74
CA SER A 83 12.16 16.69 -14.17
C SER A 83 11.81 15.42 -13.40
N LYS A 84 10.56 14.97 -13.52
CA LYS A 84 10.14 13.66 -12.98
C LYS A 84 11.06 12.56 -13.50
N MET A 85 11.36 12.54 -14.79
CA MET A 85 12.26 11.55 -15.41
C MET A 85 13.70 11.65 -14.88
N ASP A 86 14.24 12.86 -14.69
CA ASP A 86 15.57 13.01 -14.10
C ASP A 86 15.66 12.36 -12.72
N LEU A 87 14.61 12.51 -11.90
CA LEU A 87 14.52 11.89 -10.59
C LEU A 87 14.39 10.36 -10.68
N VAL A 88 13.68 9.81 -11.67
CA VAL A 88 13.63 8.37 -11.92
C VAL A 88 15.01 7.82 -12.27
N ILE A 89 15.71 8.46 -13.22
CA ILE A 89 17.07 8.07 -13.62
C ILE A 89 18.03 8.17 -12.43
N GLU A 90 17.96 9.25 -11.65
CA GLU A 90 18.74 9.43 -10.43
C GLU A 90 18.44 8.35 -9.39
N SER A 91 17.18 7.96 -9.21
CA SER A 91 16.77 6.88 -8.31
C SER A 91 17.36 5.54 -8.73
N LEU A 92 17.31 5.22 -10.03
CA LEU A 92 17.92 4.00 -10.58
C LEU A 92 19.45 4.00 -10.42
N ARG A 93 20.11 5.14 -10.71
CA ARG A 93 21.57 5.30 -10.49
C ARG A 93 21.93 5.16 -9.01
N GLY A 94 21.17 5.79 -8.12
CA GLY A 94 21.35 5.71 -6.67
C GLY A 94 21.20 4.30 -6.13
N LEU A 95 20.18 3.58 -6.60
CA LEU A 95 19.98 2.16 -6.30
C LEU A 95 21.20 1.32 -6.70
N LEU A 96 21.68 1.48 -7.94
CA LEU A 96 22.85 0.75 -8.46
C LEU A 96 24.15 1.14 -7.75
N ALA A 97 24.27 2.37 -7.26
CA ALA A 97 25.42 2.84 -6.49
C ALA A 97 25.39 2.39 -5.01
N SER A 98 24.20 2.05 -4.48
CA SER A 98 24.03 1.65 -3.09
C SER A 98 24.59 0.26 -2.78
N ASN A 99 24.65 -0.05 -1.47
CA ASN A 99 24.96 -1.39 -0.95
C ASN A 99 23.70 -2.23 -0.66
N LEU A 100 22.53 -1.80 -1.14
CA LEU A 100 21.27 -2.50 -0.91
C LEU A 100 21.23 -3.85 -1.62
N LEU A 101 21.56 -3.84 -2.91
CA LEU A 101 21.43 -5.01 -3.77
C LEU A 101 22.65 -5.92 -3.64
N ARG A 102 22.40 -7.23 -3.57
CA ARG A 102 23.40 -8.29 -3.63
C ARG A 102 23.67 -8.67 -5.08
N ALA A 103 24.78 -9.37 -5.33
CA ALA A 103 25.20 -9.75 -6.69
C ALA A 103 24.21 -10.69 -7.39
N GLU A 104 23.46 -11.48 -6.62
CA GLU A 104 22.39 -12.36 -7.10
C GLU A 104 21.06 -11.65 -7.39
N ASP A 105 20.89 -10.40 -6.95
CA ASP A 105 19.70 -9.61 -7.27
C ASP A 105 19.73 -9.19 -8.74
N ARG A 106 18.54 -9.06 -9.34
CA ARG A 106 18.39 -8.81 -10.78
C ARG A 106 17.41 -7.68 -11.02
N LEU A 107 17.76 -6.83 -11.98
CA LEU A 107 16.91 -5.72 -12.39
C LEU A 107 16.52 -5.88 -13.86
N ALA A 108 15.28 -5.54 -14.18
CA ALA A 108 14.82 -5.33 -15.54
C ALA A 108 14.28 -3.91 -15.67
N LEU A 109 14.39 -3.33 -16.87
CA LEU A 109 13.85 -2.01 -17.17
C LEU A 109 13.00 -2.08 -18.42
N VAL A 110 11.74 -1.71 -18.25
CA VAL A 110 10.74 -1.55 -19.31
C VAL A 110 10.39 -0.07 -19.36
N LYS A 111 10.45 0.54 -20.53
CA LYS A 111 9.82 1.83 -20.76
C LYS A 111 8.48 1.66 -21.46
N PHE A 112 7.57 2.59 -21.25
CA PHE A 112 6.34 2.65 -22.02
C PHE A 112 5.87 4.07 -22.31
N ASP A 113 5.27 4.24 -23.49
CA ASP A 113 4.64 5.43 -24.04
C ASP A 113 3.44 4.96 -24.90
N ASP A 114 3.40 5.24 -26.21
CA ASP A 114 2.50 4.58 -27.17
C ASP A 114 2.71 3.06 -27.22
N THR A 115 3.92 2.59 -26.92
CA THR A 115 4.31 1.17 -26.93
C THR A 115 5.07 0.80 -25.67
N ALA A 116 5.39 -0.48 -25.49
CA ALA A 116 6.25 -0.93 -24.39
C ALA A 116 7.51 -1.58 -24.95
N GLU A 117 8.68 -1.17 -24.45
CA GLU A 117 9.99 -1.67 -24.86
C GLU A 117 10.78 -2.16 -23.63
N VAL A 118 11.31 -3.39 -23.70
CA VAL A 118 12.26 -3.90 -22.71
C VAL A 118 13.65 -3.33 -23.02
N LEU A 119 14.08 -2.32 -22.28
CA LEU A 119 15.39 -1.69 -22.44
C LEU A 119 16.51 -2.61 -21.97
N VAL A 120 16.27 -3.35 -20.89
CA VAL A 120 17.12 -4.44 -20.42
C VAL A 120 16.25 -5.52 -19.77
N PRO A 121 16.40 -6.80 -20.15
CA PRO A 121 15.74 -7.90 -19.45
C PRO A 121 16.39 -8.09 -18.07
N PHE A 122 15.94 -9.08 -17.29
CA PHE A 122 16.54 -9.35 -15.98
C PHE A 122 18.05 -9.59 -16.07
N THR A 123 18.80 -8.61 -15.58
CA THR A 123 20.26 -8.54 -15.63
C THR A 123 20.77 -8.45 -14.20
N GLY A 124 21.84 -9.18 -13.90
CA GLY A 124 22.43 -9.19 -12.56
C GLY A 124 22.99 -7.83 -12.19
N THR A 125 22.90 -7.45 -10.92
CA THR A 125 23.38 -6.14 -10.44
C THR A 125 24.90 -5.97 -10.53
N SER A 126 25.64 -7.05 -10.78
CA SER A 126 27.06 -7.01 -11.14
C SER A 126 27.32 -6.40 -12.53
N GLU A 127 26.37 -6.47 -13.47
CA GLU A 127 26.44 -5.84 -14.80
C GLU A 127 26.05 -4.34 -14.75
N ARG A 128 26.57 -3.58 -13.76
CA ARG A 128 26.17 -2.19 -13.50
C ARG A 128 26.20 -1.29 -14.72
N ALA A 129 27.23 -1.39 -15.56
CA ALA A 129 27.38 -0.57 -16.76
C ALA A 129 26.21 -0.77 -17.75
N ARG A 130 25.71 -2.01 -17.88
CA ARG A 130 24.58 -2.34 -18.76
C ARG A 130 23.27 -1.78 -18.23
N LEU A 131 23.05 -1.90 -16.92
CA LEU A 131 21.87 -1.35 -16.25
C LEU A 131 21.84 0.19 -16.30
N LEU A 132 23.00 0.83 -16.09
CA LEU A 132 23.13 2.28 -16.24
C LEU A 132 22.86 2.72 -17.68
N ALA A 133 23.45 2.05 -18.67
CA ALA A 133 23.21 2.36 -20.08
C ALA A 133 21.72 2.21 -20.46
N ALA A 134 20.99 1.27 -19.85
CA ALA A 134 19.55 1.15 -20.04
C ALA A 134 18.78 2.31 -19.40
N ALA A 135 19.17 2.75 -18.20
CA ALA A 135 18.55 3.91 -17.54
C ALA A 135 18.73 5.21 -18.34
N GLU A 136 19.88 5.43 -18.98
CA GLU A 136 20.11 6.59 -19.84
C GLU A 136 19.15 6.62 -21.05
N ARG A 137 18.69 5.47 -21.54
CA ARG A 137 17.78 5.37 -22.70
C ARG A 137 16.32 5.73 -22.37
N LEU A 138 16.02 6.09 -21.12
CA LEU A 138 14.72 6.63 -20.71
C LEU A 138 14.53 8.09 -21.17
N ASP A 139 15.56 8.74 -21.71
CA ASP A 139 15.51 10.12 -22.20
C ASP A 139 14.66 10.29 -23.48
N TRP A 140 14.45 9.22 -24.24
CA TRP A 140 13.68 9.22 -25.48
C TRP A 140 12.22 8.83 -25.26
N TYR A 141 11.30 9.54 -25.91
CA TYR A 141 9.87 9.32 -25.80
C TYR A 141 9.15 9.47 -27.14
N SER A 142 8.01 8.78 -27.26
CA SER A 142 6.94 9.12 -28.20
C SER A 142 5.73 9.68 -27.45
N GLY A 143 4.66 10.00 -28.18
CA GLY A 143 3.40 10.41 -27.56
C GLY A 143 2.73 9.26 -26.79
N GLY A 144 1.58 9.56 -26.17
CA GLY A 144 0.70 8.54 -25.59
C GLY A 144 1.18 7.89 -24.29
N THR A 145 0.28 7.12 -23.69
CA THR A 145 0.52 6.41 -22.42
C THR A 145 -0.25 5.08 -22.43
N HIS A 146 0.41 3.99 -22.75
CA HIS A 146 -0.14 2.62 -22.78
C HIS A 146 0.42 1.80 -21.59
N MET A 147 -0.02 2.18 -20.39
CA MET A 147 0.38 1.53 -19.13
C MET A 147 0.14 0.02 -19.15
N GLY A 148 -0.96 -0.45 -19.73
CA GLY A 148 -1.28 -1.87 -19.80
C GLY A 148 -0.23 -2.65 -20.57
N ALA A 149 0.28 -2.09 -21.67
CA ALA A 149 1.38 -2.67 -22.43
C ALA A 149 2.67 -2.76 -21.60
N GLY A 150 2.99 -1.71 -20.83
CA GLY A 150 4.14 -1.68 -19.92
C GLY A 150 4.03 -2.74 -18.81
N LEU A 151 2.87 -2.81 -18.14
CA LEU A 151 2.58 -3.81 -17.12
C LEU A 151 2.67 -5.24 -17.67
N ARG A 152 2.18 -5.48 -18.89
CA ARG A 152 2.28 -6.79 -19.54
C ARG A 152 3.72 -7.20 -19.77
N ALA A 153 4.55 -6.31 -20.31
CA ALA A 153 5.97 -6.58 -20.52
C ALA A 153 6.68 -6.90 -19.19
N GLY A 154 6.39 -6.14 -18.12
CA GLY A 154 6.90 -6.41 -16.77
C GLY A 154 6.44 -7.77 -16.22
N ALA A 155 5.15 -8.08 -16.32
CA ALA A 155 4.56 -9.34 -15.87
C ALA A 155 5.17 -10.56 -16.57
N VAL A 156 5.36 -10.48 -17.91
CA VAL A 156 5.99 -11.54 -18.70
C VAL A 156 7.42 -11.81 -18.23
N LEU A 157 8.21 -10.78 -17.96
CA LEU A 157 9.57 -10.94 -17.43
C LEU A 157 9.56 -11.59 -16.05
N LEU A 158 8.64 -11.18 -15.17
CA LEU A 158 8.55 -11.67 -13.78
C LEU A 158 8.00 -13.09 -13.67
N ALA A 159 7.26 -13.56 -14.67
CA ALA A 159 6.70 -14.91 -14.68
C ALA A 159 7.78 -16.00 -14.66
N SER A 160 8.96 -15.74 -15.23
CA SER A 160 10.09 -16.67 -15.25
C SER A 160 11.05 -16.54 -14.05
N GLU A 161 10.91 -15.48 -13.25
CA GLU A 161 11.75 -15.26 -12.08
C GLU A 161 11.27 -16.10 -10.88
N THR A 162 12.18 -16.32 -9.94
CA THR A 162 11.93 -17.00 -8.67
C THR A 162 12.48 -16.14 -7.53
N GLY A 163 12.24 -16.55 -6.27
CA GLY A 163 12.68 -15.75 -5.13
C GLY A 163 11.69 -14.63 -4.80
N ASN A 164 12.20 -13.48 -4.37
CA ASN A 164 11.34 -12.31 -4.17
C ASN A 164 11.23 -11.53 -5.48
N ARG A 165 10.00 -11.25 -5.91
CA ARG A 165 9.68 -10.61 -7.18
C ARG A 165 8.90 -9.34 -6.94
N ARG A 166 9.30 -8.26 -7.59
CA ARG A 166 8.67 -6.94 -7.46
C ARG A 166 8.52 -6.25 -8.81
N LEU A 167 7.45 -5.50 -8.93
CA LEU A 167 7.28 -4.54 -10.02
C LEU A 167 7.21 -3.14 -9.41
N VAL A 168 7.99 -2.21 -9.95
CA VAL A 168 7.88 -0.78 -9.61
C VAL A 168 7.34 -0.07 -10.83
N LEU A 169 6.12 0.46 -10.72
CA LEU A 169 5.46 1.27 -11.74
C LEU A 169 5.70 2.75 -11.44
N LEU A 170 6.37 3.46 -12.34
CA LEU A 170 6.53 4.91 -12.26
C LEU A 170 5.69 5.56 -13.35
N SER A 171 4.57 6.20 -12.97
CA SER A 171 3.61 6.78 -13.91
C SER A 171 2.70 7.77 -13.20
N ASP A 172 2.11 8.71 -13.94
CA ASP A 172 1.03 9.54 -13.47
C ASP A 172 -0.35 8.84 -13.49
N GLY A 173 -0.45 7.59 -13.92
CA GLY A 173 -1.72 6.84 -13.86
C GLY A 173 -2.68 7.14 -15.02
N GLN A 174 -2.30 7.98 -15.98
CA GLN A 174 -3.09 8.14 -17.20
C GLN A 174 -2.80 6.99 -18.16
N THR A 175 -3.81 6.53 -18.89
CA THR A 175 -3.66 5.39 -19.82
C THR A 175 -4.74 5.42 -20.90
N PHE A 176 -4.37 5.01 -22.12
CA PHE A 176 -5.29 4.78 -23.24
C PHE A 176 -5.73 3.31 -23.36
N ASP A 177 -5.20 2.41 -22.53
CA ASP A 177 -5.40 0.97 -22.59
C ASP A 177 -5.92 0.36 -21.27
N GLU A 178 -6.88 1.04 -20.63
CA GLU A 178 -7.45 0.67 -19.32
C GLU A 178 -7.90 -0.80 -19.23
N ALA A 179 -8.49 -1.36 -20.29
CA ALA A 179 -8.92 -2.76 -20.31
C ALA A 179 -7.72 -3.72 -20.13
N LEU A 180 -6.60 -3.42 -20.77
CA LEU A 180 -5.37 -4.19 -20.62
C LEU A 180 -4.75 -3.96 -19.24
N VAL A 181 -4.82 -2.75 -18.68
CA VAL A 181 -4.40 -2.50 -17.29
C VAL A 181 -5.13 -3.42 -16.32
N GLN A 182 -6.46 -3.54 -16.44
CA GLN A 182 -7.24 -4.44 -15.56
C GLN A 182 -6.85 -5.92 -15.72
N GLU A 183 -6.57 -6.37 -16.94
CA GLU A 183 -6.04 -7.72 -17.20
C GLU A 183 -4.71 -7.94 -16.49
N GLN A 184 -3.78 -6.98 -16.61
CA GLN A 184 -2.44 -7.12 -16.02
C GLN A 184 -2.45 -6.99 -14.49
N ILE A 185 -3.36 -6.21 -13.90
CA ILE A 185 -3.59 -6.22 -12.44
C ILE A 185 -3.97 -7.62 -11.98
N ALA A 186 -4.91 -8.27 -12.67
CA ALA A 186 -5.34 -9.63 -12.33
C ALA A 186 -4.19 -10.64 -12.51
N GLU A 187 -3.37 -10.49 -13.55
CA GLU A 187 -2.21 -11.37 -13.79
C GLU A 187 -1.11 -11.19 -12.73
N LEU A 188 -0.72 -9.96 -12.40
CA LEU A 188 0.26 -9.68 -11.35
C LEU A 188 -0.22 -10.17 -9.98
N ALA A 189 -1.51 -9.97 -9.68
CA ALA A 189 -2.12 -10.57 -8.50
C ALA A 189 -2.04 -12.10 -8.56
N ARG A 190 -2.38 -12.73 -9.68
CA ARG A 190 -2.29 -14.20 -9.89
C ARG A 190 -0.89 -14.72 -9.62
N LEU A 191 0.11 -14.03 -10.15
CA LEU A 191 1.53 -14.31 -9.94
C LEU A 191 2.01 -13.99 -8.51
N GLN A 192 1.18 -13.32 -7.69
CA GLN A 192 1.52 -12.83 -6.35
C GLN A 192 2.76 -11.93 -6.37
N VAL A 193 2.82 -11.04 -7.36
CA VAL A 193 3.87 -10.03 -7.50
C VAL A 193 3.34 -8.71 -6.96
N PRO A 194 3.87 -8.21 -5.84
CA PRO A 194 3.51 -6.89 -5.34
C PRO A 194 4.00 -5.78 -6.26
N VAL A 195 3.15 -4.78 -6.47
CA VAL A 195 3.44 -3.62 -7.31
C VAL A 195 3.60 -2.38 -6.44
N THR A 196 4.80 -1.78 -6.45
CA THR A 196 5.00 -0.43 -5.90
C THR A 196 4.61 0.58 -6.98
N THR A 197 3.69 1.50 -6.70
CA THR A 197 3.31 2.57 -7.64
C THR A 197 3.88 3.90 -7.18
N VAL A 198 4.59 4.61 -8.05
CA VAL A 198 5.14 5.94 -7.80
C VAL A 198 4.39 6.94 -8.66
N GLY A 199 3.57 7.78 -8.02
CA GLY A 199 2.80 8.83 -8.70
C GLY A 199 3.36 10.21 -8.38
N VAL A 200 3.86 10.94 -9.39
CA VAL A 200 4.49 12.26 -9.22
C VAL A 200 3.57 13.39 -9.71
N GLY A 201 3.20 14.31 -8.81
CA GLY A 201 2.33 15.47 -9.12
C GLY A 201 0.85 15.24 -8.79
N ASP A 202 0.02 16.24 -9.10
CA ASP A 202 -1.39 16.27 -8.69
C ASP A 202 -2.36 15.70 -9.73
N GLU A 203 -1.98 15.69 -11.02
CA GLU A 203 -2.79 15.17 -12.14
C GLU A 203 -2.78 13.63 -12.23
N VAL A 204 -2.45 12.96 -11.11
CA VAL A 204 -2.26 11.52 -11.05
C VAL A 204 -3.61 10.81 -10.90
N ASN A 205 -3.87 9.78 -11.70
CA ASN A 205 -5.02 8.87 -11.50
C ASN A 205 -4.81 8.00 -10.25
N THR A 206 -4.98 8.62 -9.09
CA THR A 206 -4.70 8.03 -7.78
C THR A 206 -5.57 6.80 -7.52
N SER A 207 -6.83 6.81 -8.02
CA SER A 207 -7.73 5.67 -7.87
C SER A 207 -7.19 4.43 -8.57
N LEU A 208 -6.67 4.58 -9.79
CA LEU A 208 -6.07 3.46 -10.53
C LEU A 208 -4.81 2.94 -9.85
N LEU A 209 -3.90 3.83 -9.44
CA LEU A 209 -2.66 3.42 -8.75
C LEU A 209 -2.95 2.69 -7.43
N LEU A 210 -3.91 3.20 -6.63
CA LEU A 210 -4.32 2.52 -5.39
C LEU A 210 -4.99 1.16 -5.66
N GLN A 211 -5.78 1.05 -6.73
CA GLN A 211 -6.36 -0.22 -7.15
C GLN A 211 -5.27 -1.26 -7.47
N ILE A 212 -4.22 -0.85 -8.19
CA ILE A 212 -3.07 -1.71 -8.49
C ILE A 212 -2.43 -2.21 -7.19
N THR A 213 -2.15 -1.31 -6.24
CA THR A 213 -1.50 -1.67 -4.98
C THR A 213 -2.36 -2.58 -4.11
N ASP A 214 -3.67 -2.32 -4.01
CA ASP A 214 -4.59 -3.13 -3.22
C ASP A 214 -4.68 -4.57 -3.76
N ARG A 215 -4.88 -4.71 -5.07
CA ARG A 215 -5.02 -6.03 -5.72
C ARG A 215 -3.73 -6.86 -5.71
N THR A 216 -2.58 -6.20 -5.63
CA THR A 216 -1.27 -6.87 -5.67
C THR A 216 -0.57 -6.94 -4.31
N GLN A 217 -1.18 -6.40 -3.24
CA GLN A 217 -0.55 -6.27 -1.91
C GLN A 217 0.76 -5.45 -1.94
N GLY A 218 0.82 -4.47 -2.85
CA GLY A 218 1.93 -3.56 -3.03
C GLY A 218 1.79 -2.26 -2.24
N GLN A 219 2.58 -1.25 -2.61
CA GLN A 219 2.66 0.02 -1.87
C GLN A 219 2.61 1.25 -2.80
N PRO A 220 1.79 2.26 -2.47
CA PRO A 220 1.84 3.55 -3.18
C PRO A 220 2.88 4.50 -2.57
N ILE A 221 3.58 5.24 -3.42
CA ILE A 221 4.45 6.35 -3.07
C ILE A 221 3.86 7.62 -3.69
N ASP A 222 3.41 8.54 -2.83
CA ASP A 222 2.96 9.87 -3.22
C ASP A 222 4.14 10.81 -3.32
N VAL A 223 4.47 11.25 -4.54
CA VAL A 223 5.51 12.26 -4.75
C VAL A 223 4.85 13.58 -5.16
N VAL A 224 5.20 14.64 -4.45
CA VAL A 224 4.66 15.99 -4.64
C VAL A 224 5.81 16.95 -5.01
N PRO A 225 5.62 17.86 -5.98
CA PRO A 225 6.64 18.82 -6.37
C PRO A 225 7.15 19.66 -5.19
N ASP A 226 8.45 19.96 -5.18
CA ASP A 226 9.10 20.72 -4.10
C ASP A 226 8.50 22.12 -3.97
N THR A 227 8.06 22.69 -5.10
CA THR A 227 7.40 24.01 -5.19
C THR A 227 6.09 24.10 -4.40
N GLN A 228 5.54 22.98 -3.93
CA GLN A 228 4.32 22.93 -3.14
C GLN A 228 4.55 22.73 -1.63
N SER A 229 5.81 22.78 -1.17
CA SER A 229 6.18 22.57 0.24
C SER A 229 5.48 21.35 0.87
N PRO A 230 5.67 20.15 0.31
CA PRO A 230 4.93 18.98 0.78
C PRO A 230 5.34 18.58 2.19
N GLN A 231 4.40 17.96 2.89
CA GLN A 231 4.55 17.49 4.26
C GLN A 231 4.22 15.98 4.29
N PRO A 232 4.76 15.23 5.25
CA PRO A 232 4.37 13.84 5.46
C PRO A 232 2.84 13.71 5.51
N PRO A 233 2.26 12.71 4.84
CA PRO A 233 2.92 11.52 4.27
C PRO A 233 3.41 11.64 2.82
N ALA A 234 3.25 12.78 2.17
CA ALA A 234 3.78 13.00 0.83
C ALA A 234 5.31 13.08 0.86
N VAL A 235 5.94 12.56 -0.18
CA VAL A 235 7.39 12.61 -0.42
C VAL A 235 7.68 13.81 -1.31
N ARG A 236 8.68 14.62 -0.94
CA ARG A 236 9.21 15.68 -1.82
C ARG A 236 9.75 15.07 -3.10
N ALA A 237 9.61 15.75 -4.23
CA ALA A 237 10.18 15.28 -5.49
C ALA A 237 11.69 15.01 -5.37
N SER A 238 12.43 15.91 -4.70
CA SER A 238 13.86 15.71 -4.42
C SER A 238 14.19 14.51 -3.53
N ASP A 239 13.23 14.00 -2.74
CA ASP A 239 13.41 12.86 -1.84
C ASP A 239 12.99 11.51 -2.47
N LEU A 240 12.47 11.51 -3.71
CA LEU A 240 12.07 10.28 -4.40
C LEU A 240 13.18 9.20 -4.44
N PRO A 241 14.46 9.52 -4.76
CA PRO A 241 15.52 8.52 -4.74
C PRO A 241 15.66 7.80 -3.39
N ALA A 242 15.54 8.54 -2.29
CA ALA A 242 15.63 7.97 -0.94
C ALA A 242 14.39 7.14 -0.60
N ALA A 243 13.20 7.62 -0.95
CA ALA A 243 11.95 6.89 -0.72
C ALA A 243 11.90 5.57 -1.50
N LEU A 244 12.30 5.56 -2.78
CA LEU A 244 12.36 4.35 -3.58
C LEU A 244 13.41 3.37 -3.07
N LEU A 245 14.57 3.87 -2.64
CA LEU A 245 15.60 3.03 -2.02
C LEU A 245 15.08 2.39 -0.71
N GLY A 246 14.30 3.12 0.09
CA GLY A 246 13.65 2.61 1.29
C GLY A 246 12.62 1.52 0.99
N ASP A 247 11.75 1.72 -0.01
CA ASP A 247 10.80 0.68 -0.46
C ASP A 247 11.52 -0.61 -0.89
N LEU A 248 12.61 -0.48 -1.66
CA LEU A 248 13.40 -1.62 -2.08
C LEU A 248 14.19 -2.26 -0.93
N GLN A 249 14.54 -1.51 0.12
CA GLN A 249 15.07 -2.06 1.38
C GLN A 249 14.05 -2.96 2.06
N HIS A 250 12.80 -2.52 2.15
CA HIS A 250 11.70 -3.32 2.67
C HIS A 250 11.49 -4.59 1.84
N ALA A 251 11.39 -4.47 0.52
CA ALA A 251 11.29 -5.62 -0.38
C ALA A 251 12.48 -6.58 -0.23
N ALA A 252 13.71 -6.07 -0.18
CA ALA A 252 14.91 -6.88 0.04
C ALA A 252 14.91 -7.61 1.39
N SER A 253 14.12 -7.17 2.38
CA SER A 253 14.00 -7.79 3.69
C SER A 253 12.91 -8.86 3.78
N GLU A 254 12.13 -9.05 2.72
CA GLU A 254 11.10 -10.10 2.67
C GLU A 254 11.73 -11.47 2.48
N VAL A 255 11.41 -12.34 3.43
CA VAL A 255 11.96 -13.70 3.49
C VAL A 255 10.88 -14.75 3.31
N VAL A 256 9.62 -14.40 3.54
CA VAL A 256 8.48 -15.27 3.31
C VAL A 256 7.65 -14.69 2.17
N THR A 257 7.36 -15.49 1.15
CA THR A 257 6.60 -15.08 -0.02
C THR A 257 5.35 -15.93 -0.19
N ASN A 258 4.44 -15.48 -1.04
CA ASN A 258 3.26 -16.23 -1.46
C ASN A 258 2.41 -16.73 -0.28
N VAL A 259 2.25 -15.90 0.77
CA VAL A 259 1.43 -16.28 1.92
C VAL A 259 -0.03 -16.38 1.47
N GLY A 260 -0.60 -17.57 1.61
CA GLY A 260 -1.98 -17.89 1.30
C GLY A 260 -2.75 -18.21 2.57
N LEU A 261 -3.94 -17.60 2.73
CA LEU A 261 -4.84 -17.86 3.83
C LEU A 261 -6.08 -18.63 3.34
N SER A 262 -6.38 -19.75 3.97
CA SER A 262 -7.63 -20.48 3.80
C SER A 262 -8.49 -20.30 5.03
N VAL A 263 -9.78 -19.99 4.85
CA VAL A 263 -10.72 -19.80 5.96
C VAL A 263 -11.91 -20.74 5.78
N ARG A 264 -12.16 -21.59 6.76
CA ARG A 264 -13.37 -22.43 6.83
C ARG A 264 -14.23 -21.98 7.99
N THR A 265 -15.44 -21.51 7.72
CA THR A 265 -16.36 -21.04 8.75
C THR A 265 -17.42 -22.10 9.06
N VAL A 266 -17.97 -22.05 10.27
CA VAL A 266 -19.19 -22.82 10.59
C VAL A 266 -20.42 -22.19 9.94
N LYS A 267 -21.54 -22.91 9.94
CA LYS A 267 -22.80 -22.48 9.32
C LYS A 267 -23.17 -21.04 9.70
N ASP A 268 -23.50 -20.22 8.72
CA ASP A 268 -23.98 -18.83 8.83
C ASP A 268 -22.96 -17.82 9.40
N VAL A 269 -21.70 -18.22 9.63
CA VAL A 269 -20.60 -17.27 9.90
C VAL A 269 -19.98 -16.84 8.58
N VAL A 270 -19.94 -15.53 8.35
CA VAL A 270 -19.46 -14.93 7.09
C VAL A 270 -18.18 -14.16 7.36
N LEU A 271 -17.13 -14.44 6.60
CA LEU A 271 -15.95 -13.57 6.53
C LEU A 271 -16.28 -12.41 5.59
N ASP A 272 -16.38 -11.19 6.11
CA ASP A 272 -16.77 -10.00 5.35
C ASP A 272 -15.59 -9.28 4.71
N ARG A 273 -14.43 -9.28 5.39
CA ARG A 273 -13.28 -8.50 4.95
C ARG A 273 -11.99 -9.09 5.50
N VAL A 274 -10.92 -9.00 4.71
CA VAL A 274 -9.56 -9.26 5.17
C VAL A 274 -8.71 -8.09 4.70
N THR A 275 -8.08 -7.42 5.65
CA THR A 275 -7.26 -6.24 5.40
C THR A 275 -5.89 -6.47 5.99
N ARG A 276 -4.83 -6.30 5.21
CA ARG A 276 -3.50 -6.07 5.79
C ARG A 276 -3.53 -4.69 6.42
N VAL A 277 -3.11 -4.56 7.67
CA VAL A 277 -3.09 -3.29 8.40
C VAL A 277 -1.67 -2.83 8.75
N HIS A 278 -0.67 -3.70 8.54
CA HIS A 278 0.74 -3.38 8.72
C HIS A 278 1.61 -4.27 7.82
N PRO A 279 2.68 -3.74 7.18
CA PRO A 279 3.18 -2.35 7.27
C PRO A 279 2.42 -1.33 6.42
N THR A 280 1.74 -1.79 5.36
CA THR A 280 0.92 -0.95 4.48
C THR A 280 -0.48 -1.51 4.45
N GLN A 281 -1.48 -0.63 4.54
CA GLN A 281 -2.87 -1.05 4.51
C GLN A 281 -3.33 -1.37 3.09
N THR A 282 -3.74 -2.62 2.88
CA THR A 282 -4.25 -3.11 1.59
C THR A 282 -5.39 -4.10 1.80
N GLU A 283 -6.37 -4.06 0.91
CA GLU A 283 -7.47 -5.03 0.90
C GLU A 283 -7.03 -6.35 0.28
N VAL A 284 -7.39 -7.47 0.91
CA VAL A 284 -7.12 -8.79 0.36
C VAL A 284 -8.29 -9.23 -0.52
N ASP A 285 -7.96 -9.64 -1.75
CA ASP A 285 -8.93 -10.15 -2.71
C ASP A 285 -9.58 -11.45 -2.20
N ARG A 286 -10.88 -11.38 -1.94
CA ARG A 286 -11.68 -12.47 -1.38
C ARG A 286 -12.17 -13.48 -2.42
N ASP A 287 -12.08 -13.15 -3.70
CA ASP A 287 -12.52 -14.03 -4.79
C ASP A 287 -11.45 -15.08 -5.14
N ARG A 288 -10.27 -14.97 -4.55
CA ARG A 288 -9.15 -15.88 -4.76
C ARG A 288 -9.01 -16.85 -3.60
N THR A 289 -8.73 -18.11 -3.92
CA THR A 289 -8.46 -19.17 -2.93
C THR A 289 -7.13 -19.86 -3.27
N PRO A 290 -6.17 -19.94 -2.33
CA PRO A 290 -6.18 -19.29 -1.01
C PRO A 290 -6.15 -17.75 -1.13
N LEU A 291 -6.61 -17.05 -0.09
CA LEU A 291 -6.61 -15.59 0.00
C LEU A 291 -5.16 -15.09 0.01
N PRO A 292 -4.75 -14.20 -0.91
CA PRO A 292 -3.36 -13.78 -1.04
C PRO A 292 -3.01 -12.72 0.00
N LEU A 293 -2.28 -13.10 1.06
CA LEU A 293 -1.81 -12.17 2.10
C LEU A 293 -0.50 -11.45 1.73
N GLY A 294 0.10 -11.79 0.59
CA GLY A 294 1.35 -11.19 0.09
C GLY A 294 2.61 -11.77 0.73
N ASN A 295 3.67 -10.97 0.76
CA ASN A 295 4.99 -11.34 1.29
C ASN A 295 5.19 -10.78 2.70
N VAL A 296 6.08 -11.36 3.51
CA VAL A 296 6.34 -10.95 4.89
C VAL A 296 7.83 -10.68 5.12
N GLU A 297 8.11 -9.49 5.64
CA GLU A 297 9.44 -9.01 6.03
C GLU A 297 10.00 -9.77 7.23
N ALA A 298 11.33 -9.97 7.24
CA ALA A 298 12.06 -10.63 8.32
C ALA A 298 11.91 -9.91 9.67
N GLY A 299 11.79 -8.58 9.63
CA GLY A 299 11.72 -7.72 10.82
C GLY A 299 10.32 -7.70 11.44
N PRO A 300 9.47 -6.73 11.05
CA PRO A 300 8.22 -6.46 11.75
C PRO A 300 7.14 -7.55 11.56
N GLY A 301 7.29 -8.39 10.54
CA GLY A 301 6.26 -9.34 10.13
C GLY A 301 5.09 -8.65 9.41
N GLY A 302 3.94 -9.30 9.38
CA GLY A 302 2.70 -8.75 8.82
C GLY A 302 1.53 -8.85 9.81
N THR A 303 0.67 -7.83 9.83
CA THR A 303 -0.55 -7.83 10.66
C THR A 303 -1.77 -7.66 9.75
N TYR A 304 -2.79 -8.47 10.02
CA TYR A 304 -4.02 -8.51 9.24
C TYR A 304 -5.23 -8.47 10.18
N ILE A 305 -6.29 -7.80 9.76
CA ILE A 305 -7.60 -7.83 10.42
C ILE A 305 -8.57 -8.59 9.53
N LEU A 306 -9.15 -9.64 10.09
CA LEU A 306 -10.26 -10.38 9.50
C LEU A 306 -11.54 -9.91 10.20
N GLU A 307 -12.55 -9.55 9.43
CA GLU A 307 -13.86 -9.13 9.93
C GLU A 307 -14.90 -10.19 9.60
N PHE A 308 -15.58 -10.71 10.63
CA PHE A 308 -16.64 -11.69 10.49
C PHE A 308 -18.00 -11.11 10.94
N SER A 309 -19.06 -11.48 10.23
CA SER A 309 -20.45 -11.33 10.69
C SER A 309 -20.94 -12.64 11.27
N LEU A 310 -21.54 -12.56 12.46
CA LEU A 310 -21.97 -13.72 13.23
C LEU A 310 -23.50 -13.81 13.34
N PRO A 311 -24.06 -15.03 13.26
CA PRO A 311 -25.48 -15.25 13.54
C PRO A 311 -25.75 -15.19 15.06
N ALA A 312 -27.02 -15.12 15.45
CA ALA A 312 -27.39 -15.34 16.84
C ALA A 312 -27.02 -16.77 17.27
N ARG A 313 -26.41 -16.90 18.44
CA ARG A 313 -26.02 -18.19 19.03
C ARG A 313 -26.51 -18.31 20.47
N PRO A 314 -26.87 -19.51 20.94
CA PRO A 314 -27.11 -19.73 22.36
C PRO A 314 -25.80 -19.56 23.16
N PRO A 315 -25.89 -19.36 24.49
CA PRO A 315 -24.69 -19.30 25.32
C PRO A 315 -23.88 -20.60 25.22
N ALA A 316 -22.64 -20.51 24.73
CA ALA A 316 -21.74 -21.64 24.54
C ALA A 316 -20.35 -21.15 24.11
N ARG A 317 -19.32 -21.90 24.50
CA ARG A 317 -17.98 -21.79 23.90
C ARG A 317 -17.95 -22.58 22.60
N MET A 318 -17.64 -21.92 21.48
CA MET A 318 -17.70 -22.54 20.16
C MET A 318 -16.57 -22.10 19.24
N ARG A 319 -16.13 -23.03 18.38
CA ARG A 319 -15.25 -22.72 17.26
C ARG A 319 -16.09 -22.14 16.11
N LEU A 320 -15.77 -20.92 15.70
CA LEU A 320 -16.45 -20.20 14.62
C LEU A 320 -15.80 -20.41 13.25
N ALA A 321 -14.48 -20.56 13.24
CA ALA A 321 -13.73 -20.77 12.01
C ALA A 321 -12.46 -21.57 12.29
N GLN A 322 -11.88 -22.10 11.23
CA GLN A 322 -10.54 -22.67 11.21
C GLN A 322 -9.76 -22.01 10.07
N LEU A 323 -8.57 -21.52 10.38
CA LEU A 323 -7.67 -20.87 9.42
C LEU A 323 -6.52 -21.82 9.08
N GLY A 324 -6.17 -21.89 7.80
CA GLY A 324 -4.94 -22.52 7.32
C GLY A 324 -4.05 -21.48 6.66
N VAL A 325 -2.75 -21.53 6.89
CA VAL A 325 -1.78 -20.61 6.28
C VAL A 325 -0.72 -21.43 5.54
N THR A 326 -0.55 -21.17 4.26
CA THR A 326 0.52 -21.73 3.42
C THR A 326 1.49 -20.64 3.02
N TYR A 327 2.77 -20.97 2.86
CA TYR A 327 3.79 -19.97 2.54
C TYR A 327 5.05 -20.61 1.92
N GLU A 328 5.90 -19.77 1.34
CA GLU A 328 7.22 -20.15 0.85
C GLU A 328 8.31 -19.33 1.55
N VAL A 329 9.48 -19.93 1.75
CA VAL A 329 10.73 -19.25 2.15
C VAL A 329 11.76 -19.53 1.06
N PRO A 330 11.77 -18.74 -0.02
CA PRO A 330 12.53 -19.11 -1.21
C PRO A 330 14.04 -19.18 -0.97
N GLY A 331 14.60 -18.31 -0.12
CA GLY A 331 16.03 -18.34 0.22
C GLY A 331 16.47 -19.59 0.99
N ALA A 332 15.50 -20.35 1.53
CA ALA A 332 15.74 -21.66 2.16
C ALA A 332 15.23 -22.83 1.30
N ASN A 333 14.74 -22.56 0.08
CA ASN A 333 14.02 -23.51 -0.77
C ASN A 333 12.96 -24.33 0.00
N TYR A 334 12.20 -23.64 0.86
CA TYR A 334 11.26 -24.26 1.78
C TYR A 334 9.83 -23.84 1.44
N ARG A 335 8.91 -24.81 1.45
CA ARG A 335 7.47 -24.59 1.41
C ARG A 335 6.87 -25.11 2.70
N GLY A 336 5.98 -24.34 3.31
CA GLY A 336 5.41 -24.67 4.59
C GLY A 336 3.93 -24.38 4.69
N GLU A 337 3.33 -25.03 5.67
CA GLU A 337 2.00 -24.71 6.17
C GLU A 337 2.08 -24.56 7.69
N ILE A 338 1.18 -23.74 8.24
CA ILE A 338 0.97 -23.64 9.68
C ILE A 338 -0.16 -24.61 10.04
N PRO A 339 -0.03 -25.38 11.14
CA PRO A 339 -1.12 -26.21 11.65
C PRO A 339 -2.42 -25.39 11.77
N PRO A 340 -3.59 -25.99 11.49
CA PRO A 340 -4.84 -25.25 11.48
C PRO A 340 -5.08 -24.48 12.79
N LEU A 341 -5.41 -23.21 12.67
CA LEU A 341 -5.65 -22.31 13.80
C LEU A 341 -7.16 -22.18 14.01
N ASP A 342 -7.64 -22.59 15.18
CA ASP A 342 -9.07 -22.52 15.50
C ASP A 342 -9.43 -21.13 16.06
N VAL A 343 -10.47 -20.51 15.50
CA VAL A 343 -11.09 -19.29 16.04
C VAL A 343 -12.19 -19.70 17.00
N VAL A 344 -11.93 -19.57 18.30
CA VAL A 344 -12.87 -19.95 19.36
C VAL A 344 -13.26 -18.73 20.16
N VAL A 345 -14.56 -18.54 20.37
CA VAL A 345 -15.12 -17.49 21.24
C VAL A 345 -16.22 -18.08 22.12
N GLU A 346 -16.61 -17.35 23.16
CA GLU A 346 -17.70 -17.72 24.05
C GLU A 346 -18.89 -16.79 23.91
N PHE A 347 -20.08 -17.34 23.66
CA PHE A 347 -21.34 -16.59 23.72
C PHE A 347 -21.85 -16.61 25.16
N THR A 348 -22.13 -15.44 25.72
CA THR A 348 -22.56 -15.25 27.11
C THR A 348 -23.77 -14.33 27.22
N ARG A 349 -24.53 -14.46 28.30
CA ARG A 349 -25.58 -13.48 28.66
C ARG A 349 -25.05 -12.33 29.52
N ASP A 350 -23.81 -12.43 29.98
CA ASP A 350 -23.18 -11.40 30.80
C ASP A 350 -22.68 -10.26 29.90
N GLU A 351 -23.39 -9.14 29.94
CA GLU A 351 -23.04 -7.93 29.19
C GLU A 351 -21.69 -7.34 29.59
N SER A 352 -21.27 -7.52 30.86
CA SER A 352 -19.99 -7.00 31.35
C SER A 352 -18.81 -7.77 30.77
N LEU A 353 -18.97 -9.09 30.55
CA LEU A 353 -17.97 -9.90 29.85
C LEU A 353 -17.94 -9.57 28.36
N ALA A 354 -19.10 -9.46 27.72
CA ALA A 354 -19.20 -9.18 26.29
C ALA A 354 -18.77 -7.75 25.90
N ALA A 355 -18.72 -6.82 26.87
CA ALA A 355 -18.20 -5.47 26.67
C ALA A 355 -16.67 -5.39 26.70
N ARG A 356 -15.95 -6.42 27.18
CA ARG A 356 -14.49 -6.41 27.24
C ARG A 356 -13.90 -6.52 25.85
N ILE A 357 -13.12 -5.52 25.44
CA ILE A 357 -12.44 -5.48 24.15
C ILE A 357 -10.92 -5.59 24.31
N ASP A 358 -10.27 -6.17 23.30
CA ASP A 358 -8.84 -6.10 23.13
C ASP A 358 -8.47 -4.75 22.49
N PRO A 359 -7.71 -3.89 23.21
CA PRO A 359 -7.39 -2.55 22.72
C PRO A 359 -6.46 -2.57 21.51
N GLU A 360 -5.55 -3.55 21.37
CA GLU A 360 -4.63 -3.64 20.23
C GLU A 360 -5.39 -3.97 18.95
N VAL A 361 -6.30 -4.95 19.00
CA VAL A 361 -7.13 -5.30 17.83
C VAL A 361 -8.00 -4.11 17.42
N MET A 362 -8.63 -3.46 18.40
CA MET A 362 -9.51 -2.32 18.11
C MET A 362 -8.75 -1.11 17.58
N GLN A 363 -7.50 -0.92 17.99
CA GLN A 363 -6.65 0.13 17.45
C GLN A 363 -6.42 -0.06 15.94
N TRP A 364 -6.08 -1.27 15.50
CA TRP A 364 -5.92 -1.58 14.08
C TRP A 364 -7.23 -1.40 13.30
N VAL A 365 -8.37 -1.77 13.88
CA VAL A 365 -9.68 -1.54 13.29
C VAL A 365 -9.96 -0.04 13.14
N GLN A 366 -9.67 0.76 14.15
CA GLN A 366 -9.86 2.22 14.11
C GLN A 366 -8.96 2.88 13.07
N GLN A 367 -7.67 2.50 13.03
CA GLN A 367 -6.73 2.95 12.01
C GLN A 367 -7.24 2.62 10.60
N ARG A 368 -7.68 1.38 10.38
CA ARG A 368 -8.29 0.96 9.11
C ARG A 368 -9.50 1.82 8.72
N ASN A 369 -10.33 2.17 9.69
CA ASN A 369 -11.54 2.95 9.45
C ASN A 369 -11.25 4.41 9.04
N VAL A 370 -10.07 4.97 9.37
CA VAL A 370 -9.65 6.31 8.92
C VAL A 370 -9.64 6.39 7.39
N GLU A 371 -9.19 5.33 6.70
CA GLU A 371 -9.24 5.26 5.23
C GLU A 371 -10.68 5.44 4.69
N GLY A 372 -11.65 4.76 5.32
CA GLY A 372 -13.06 4.87 4.96
C GLY A 372 -13.60 6.30 5.14
N LEU A 373 -13.26 6.94 6.25
CA LEU A 373 -13.63 8.33 6.54
C LEU A 373 -13.00 9.30 5.54
N VAL A 374 -11.72 9.13 5.22
CA VAL A 374 -11.02 9.96 4.22
C VAL A 374 -11.66 9.81 2.84
N ALA A 375 -11.94 8.57 2.42
CA ALA A 375 -12.58 8.30 1.14
C ALA A 375 -14.01 8.89 1.08
N GLN A 376 -14.75 8.79 2.18
CA GLN A 376 -16.08 9.39 2.32
C GLN A 376 -16.01 10.92 2.25
N ALA A 377 -15.17 11.55 3.07
CA ALA A 377 -15.01 13.00 3.11
C ALA A 377 -14.61 13.58 1.74
N THR A 378 -13.71 12.90 1.02
CA THR A 378 -13.28 13.34 -0.32
C THR A 378 -14.44 13.35 -1.32
N ARG A 379 -15.35 12.36 -1.24
CA ARG A 379 -16.57 12.35 -2.07
C ARG A 379 -17.55 13.43 -1.63
N GLU A 380 -17.77 13.54 -0.33
CA GLU A 380 -18.68 14.55 0.25
C GLU A 380 -18.23 15.98 -0.08
N ALA A 381 -16.92 16.25 -0.14
CA ALA A 381 -16.40 17.59 -0.42
C ALA A 381 -16.84 18.13 -1.79
N GLN A 382 -17.21 17.26 -2.73
CA GLN A 382 -17.69 17.65 -4.06
C GLN A 382 -19.14 18.15 -4.05
N THR A 383 -19.97 17.70 -3.09
CA THR A 383 -21.42 17.95 -3.08
C THR A 383 -21.93 18.60 -1.79
N ASN A 384 -21.28 18.37 -0.66
CA ASN A 384 -21.65 18.84 0.67
C ASN A 384 -20.39 19.10 1.52
N PRO A 385 -19.74 20.27 1.37
CA PRO A 385 -18.53 20.65 2.10
C PRO A 385 -18.71 20.62 3.63
N GLN A 386 -19.89 20.97 4.15
CA GLN A 386 -20.15 20.96 5.60
C GLN A 386 -20.13 19.54 6.17
N GLN A 387 -20.68 18.57 5.44
CA GLN A 387 -20.63 17.16 5.85
C GLN A 387 -19.20 16.63 5.74
N ALA A 388 -18.49 16.95 4.66
CA ALA A 388 -17.09 16.57 4.50
C ALA A 388 -16.21 17.06 5.65
N GLN A 389 -16.43 18.30 6.10
CA GLN A 389 -15.72 18.88 7.24
C GLN A 389 -15.92 18.05 8.52
N LYS A 390 -17.18 17.67 8.84
CA LYS A 390 -17.48 16.82 10.00
C LYS A 390 -16.80 15.45 9.90
N THR A 391 -16.81 14.85 8.71
CA THR A 391 -16.18 13.56 8.46
C THR A 391 -14.65 13.65 8.63
N LEU A 392 -14.01 14.72 8.15
CA LEU A 392 -12.59 14.99 8.36
C LEU A 392 -12.24 15.28 9.83
N GLU A 393 -13.07 16.03 10.55
CA GLU A 393 -12.89 16.31 11.98
C GLU A 393 -12.94 15.01 12.81
N LEU A 394 -13.84 14.09 12.45
CA LEU A 394 -13.91 12.76 13.05
C LEU A 394 -12.64 11.96 12.78
N ALA A 395 -12.21 11.90 11.51
CA ALA A 395 -10.97 11.21 11.12
C ALA A 395 -9.75 11.78 11.87
N ARG A 396 -9.67 13.10 11.96
CA ARG A 396 -8.59 13.81 12.67
C ARG A 396 -8.57 13.49 14.15
N THR A 397 -9.73 13.49 14.80
CA THR A 397 -9.85 13.14 16.22
C THR A 397 -9.39 11.70 16.45
N MET A 398 -9.74 10.77 15.54
CA MET A 398 -9.25 9.40 15.61
C MET A 398 -7.73 9.32 15.44
N THR A 399 -7.13 10.00 14.44
CA THR A 399 -5.68 9.95 14.23
C THR A 399 -4.90 10.57 15.40
N GLN A 400 -5.43 11.61 16.03
CA GLN A 400 -4.85 12.20 17.25
C GLN A 400 -4.82 11.20 18.41
N ARG A 401 -5.94 10.52 18.67
CA ARG A 401 -6.04 9.49 19.72
C ARG A 401 -5.12 8.31 19.44
N LEU A 402 -4.96 7.93 18.18
CA LEU A 402 -4.04 6.89 17.76
C LEU A 402 -2.56 7.33 17.87
N GLY A 403 -2.26 8.63 18.02
CA GLY A 403 -0.90 9.14 17.98
C GLY A 403 -0.31 9.20 16.56
N ASN A 404 -1.16 9.15 15.52
CA ASN A 404 -0.73 9.23 14.12
C ASN A 404 -0.51 10.69 13.71
N GLY A 405 0.64 11.24 14.08
CA GLY A 405 0.99 12.64 13.83
C GLY A 405 1.02 13.01 12.35
N ALA A 406 1.63 12.18 11.50
CA ALA A 406 1.71 12.42 10.06
C ALA A 406 0.31 12.50 9.41
N MET A 407 -0.56 11.54 9.71
CA MET A 407 -1.93 11.58 9.17
C MET A 407 -2.75 12.73 9.76
N THR A 408 -2.54 13.08 11.04
CA THR A 408 -3.21 14.23 11.67
C THR A 408 -2.85 15.54 10.96
N LEU A 409 -1.57 15.75 10.63
CA LEU A 409 -1.11 16.93 9.90
C LEU A 409 -1.72 17.01 8.49
N ALA A 410 -1.83 15.88 7.80
CA ALA A 410 -2.47 15.82 6.49
C ALA A 410 -3.96 16.20 6.57
N LEU A 411 -4.67 15.75 7.61
CA LEU A 411 -6.07 16.09 7.87
C LEU A 411 -6.24 17.57 8.26
N ASP A 412 -5.33 18.13 9.05
CA ASP A 412 -5.31 19.56 9.40
C ASP A 412 -5.21 20.43 8.13
N ARG A 413 -4.33 20.07 7.19
CA ARG A 413 -4.20 20.77 5.90
C ARG A 413 -5.50 20.73 5.10
N ALA A 414 -6.11 19.55 4.99
CA ALA A 414 -7.35 19.38 4.26
C ALA A 414 -8.52 20.15 4.88
N LEU A 415 -8.62 20.18 6.21
CA LEU A 415 -9.61 20.99 6.92
C LEU A 415 -9.39 22.49 6.70
N GLY A 416 -8.14 22.95 6.71
CA GLY A 416 -7.81 24.35 6.40
C GLY A 416 -8.19 24.74 4.96
N GLU A 417 -7.92 23.85 4.00
CA GLU A 417 -8.28 24.06 2.60
C GLU A 417 -9.81 24.06 2.39
N LEU A 418 -10.52 23.09 2.97
CA LEU A 418 -11.98 23.01 2.90
C LEU A 418 -12.64 24.22 3.61
N GLY A 419 -12.09 24.67 4.72
CA GLY A 419 -12.59 25.84 5.46
C GLY A 419 -12.50 27.12 4.63
N SER A 420 -11.36 27.33 3.96
CA SER A 420 -11.04 28.54 3.19
C SER A 420 -11.63 28.54 1.78
N THR A 421 -11.53 27.43 1.05
CA THR A 421 -11.92 27.34 -0.37
C THR A 421 -13.26 26.65 -0.61
N LYS A 422 -13.84 26.00 0.42
CA LYS A 422 -15.01 25.11 0.29
C LYS A 422 -14.77 23.87 -0.59
N THR A 423 -13.53 23.60 -0.95
CA THR A 423 -13.12 22.45 -1.76
C THR A 423 -11.88 21.79 -1.19
N ILE A 424 -11.56 20.58 -1.65
CA ILE A 424 -10.28 19.91 -1.40
C ILE A 424 -9.62 19.72 -2.76
N SER A 425 -8.39 20.21 -2.93
CA SER A 425 -7.60 20.05 -4.14
C SER A 425 -7.29 18.58 -4.42
N LEU A 426 -7.00 18.29 -5.69
CA LEU A 426 -6.62 16.95 -6.13
C LEU A 426 -5.36 16.46 -5.39
N GLY A 427 -4.35 17.32 -5.21
CA GLY A 427 -3.14 17.01 -4.46
C GLY A 427 -3.41 16.66 -3.00
N THR A 428 -4.16 17.50 -2.27
CA THR A 428 -4.53 17.19 -0.88
C THR A 428 -5.35 15.90 -0.78
N ALA A 429 -6.32 15.68 -1.67
CA ALA A 429 -7.11 14.46 -1.71
C ALA A 429 -6.26 13.21 -2.00
N LYS A 430 -5.28 13.31 -2.91
CA LYS A 430 -4.30 12.26 -3.21
C LYS A 430 -3.48 11.91 -1.97
N THR A 431 -2.85 12.91 -1.35
CA THR A 431 -2.03 12.72 -0.15
C THR A 431 -2.83 12.13 1.01
N LEU A 432 -4.08 12.55 1.21
CA LEU A 432 -4.94 11.95 2.23
C LEU A 432 -5.21 10.46 1.97
N LYS A 433 -5.59 10.10 0.74
CA LYS A 433 -5.92 8.71 0.38
C LYS A 433 -4.70 7.79 0.49
N ILE A 434 -3.55 8.23 -0.01
CA ILE A 434 -2.30 7.46 0.08
C ILE A 434 -1.83 7.40 1.55
N GLY A 435 -1.87 8.52 2.25
CA GLY A 435 -1.50 8.64 3.65
C GLY A 435 -2.27 7.71 4.59
N ALA A 436 -3.58 7.60 4.38
CA ALA A 436 -4.43 6.70 5.15
C ALA A 436 -4.03 5.23 5.01
N LYS A 437 -3.33 4.85 3.93
CA LYS A 437 -2.82 3.50 3.71
C LYS A 437 -1.39 3.28 4.17
N THR A 438 -0.52 4.28 4.05
CA THR A 438 0.93 4.13 4.27
C THR A 438 1.38 4.54 5.67
N GLN A 439 0.63 5.41 6.36
CA GLN A 439 0.96 5.85 7.72
C GLN A 439 0.34 4.91 8.76
N THR A 440 0.66 3.62 8.67
CA THR A 440 0.24 2.66 9.70
C THR A 440 1.12 2.78 10.93
N ILE A 441 0.56 2.75 12.15
CA ILE A 441 1.34 2.89 13.37
C ILE A 441 1.06 1.76 14.34
N LYS A 442 2.13 1.11 14.79
CA LYS A 442 2.07 0.17 15.89
C LYS A 442 2.31 0.95 17.18
N VAL A 443 1.24 1.27 17.91
CA VAL A 443 1.37 1.96 19.21
C VAL A 443 1.77 0.94 20.26
N GLY A 444 2.83 1.22 21.02
CA GLY A 444 3.13 0.49 22.25
C GLY A 444 2.09 0.86 23.30
N GLY A 445 1.36 -0.12 23.81
CA GLY A 445 0.18 0.10 24.65
C GLY A 445 0.48 0.88 25.92
N HIS A 446 0.17 2.18 25.92
CA HIS A 446 -0.18 2.99 27.07
C HIS A 446 -1.02 4.16 26.53
N ASP A 447 -2.19 4.40 27.13
CA ASP A 447 -3.13 5.49 26.84
C ASP A 447 -4.15 5.30 25.69
N LEU A 448 -5.09 4.37 25.90
CA LEU A 448 -6.43 4.50 25.29
C LEU A 448 -7.49 4.65 26.40
N PRO A 449 -8.43 5.62 26.28
CA PRO A 449 -9.53 5.79 27.23
C PRO A 449 -10.59 4.68 27.09
N SER A 450 -11.41 4.52 28.14
CA SER A 450 -12.33 3.39 28.29
C SER A 450 -13.58 3.50 27.41
N ASP A 451 -14.29 2.39 27.19
CA ASP A 451 -15.55 2.34 26.44
C ASP A 451 -16.66 3.23 27.04
N GLU A 452 -16.61 3.51 28.34
CA GLU A 452 -17.55 4.44 28.99
C GLU A 452 -17.29 5.89 28.57
N ASP A 453 -16.03 6.24 28.34
CA ASP A 453 -15.62 7.53 27.76
C ASP A 453 -16.08 7.60 26.28
N ILE A 454 -16.01 6.47 25.56
CA ILE A 454 -16.40 6.36 24.15
C ILE A 454 -17.92 6.50 23.94
N ARG A 455 -18.75 5.92 24.82
CA ARG A 455 -20.22 6.08 24.75
C ARG A 455 -20.66 7.51 25.04
N LYS A 456 -20.10 8.15 26.07
CA LYS A 456 -20.41 9.55 26.40
C LYS A 456 -19.98 10.54 25.31
N MET A 457 -18.97 10.22 24.51
CA MET A 457 -18.43 11.09 23.46
C MET A 457 -19.03 10.88 22.05
N SER A 458 -19.66 9.73 21.78
CA SER A 458 -20.24 9.41 20.46
C SER A 458 -21.74 9.64 20.34
N GLY A 459 -22.42 9.96 21.46
CA GLY A 459 -23.86 10.25 21.47
C GLY A 459 -24.75 9.05 21.14
N ALA A 460 -24.25 7.83 21.39
CA ALA A 460 -25.00 6.58 21.28
C ALA A 460 -25.35 6.01 22.67
#